data_AF-A0A1M5X5S7-F1
#
_entry.id   AF-A0A1M5X5S7-F1
#
_cell.length_a   1.000
_cell.length_b   1.000
_cell.length_c   1.000
_cell.angle_alpha   90.00
_cell.angle_beta   90.00
_cell.angle_gamma   90.00
#
_symmetry.space_group_name_H-M   'P 1'
#
loop_
_entity.id
_entity.type
_entity.pdbx_description
1 polymer ?
#
loop_
_entity_poly.entity_id
_entity_poly.type
_entity_poly.pdbx_seq_one_letter_code
_entity_poly.pdbx_strand_id
1 'polypeptide(L)'
;MKKLFALVLVFAVGCWSVPKPMESIENYNVMLLHGAYESAKGITESSDYPSAYEESVYLGGDASLGAYSKDSRITKWLSKNVFEEPDIGNNRNAKNSYIYHWRAFTNPANNSINNAKELGLRTWNKDKKFGQRRALVEEAQEVKAAIIDPEKPSNNLYGQEALDSIRRYPDLYRQIPSRYILIDHSKGGIASREWIQNSDYYYGDVDKVITLDSPHEGTGALNMQLGLLLFCNKKAQKRFKENRA
;
A
#
# COMPACT_ATOMS: atom_id res chain seq x y z
N MET A 1 41.83 -16.21 -26.56
CA MET A 1 41.25 -15.26 -25.57
C MET A 1 39.82 -14.82 -25.91
N LYS A 2 39.53 -14.27 -27.11
CA LYS A 2 38.16 -13.80 -27.47
C LYS A 2 37.06 -14.89 -27.37
N LYS A 3 37.35 -16.13 -27.80
CA LYS A 3 36.40 -17.26 -27.72
C LYS A 3 36.14 -17.75 -26.29
N LEU A 4 37.15 -17.68 -25.41
CA LEU A 4 37.02 -18.04 -24.00
C LEU A 4 36.15 -17.00 -23.26
N PHE A 5 36.35 -15.72 -23.57
CA PHE A 5 35.55 -14.64 -23.01
C PHE A 5 34.07 -14.74 -23.40
N ALA A 6 33.78 -15.05 -24.67
CA ALA A 6 32.42 -15.29 -25.13
C ALA A 6 31.76 -16.50 -24.41
N LEU A 7 32.52 -17.57 -24.17
CA LEU A 7 32.03 -18.77 -23.49
C LEU A 7 31.73 -18.50 -22.01
N VAL A 8 32.60 -17.74 -21.32
CA VAL A 8 32.35 -17.28 -19.94
C VAL A 8 31.13 -16.35 -19.87
N LEU A 9 30.96 -15.46 -20.86
CA LEU A 9 29.84 -14.52 -20.90
C LEU A 9 28.51 -15.24 -21.16
N VAL A 10 28.49 -16.23 -22.06
CA VAL A 10 27.31 -17.10 -22.28
C VAL A 10 26.99 -17.93 -21.05
N PHE A 11 28.01 -18.46 -20.36
CA PHE A 11 27.80 -19.22 -19.12
C PHE A 11 27.29 -18.32 -17.99
N ALA A 12 27.82 -17.11 -17.84
CA ALA A 12 27.34 -16.12 -16.88
C ALA A 12 25.89 -15.71 -17.18
N VAL A 13 25.55 -15.41 -18.43
CA VAL A 13 24.17 -15.06 -18.81
C VAL A 13 23.22 -16.24 -18.62
N GLY A 14 23.64 -17.47 -18.97
CA GLY A 14 22.84 -18.69 -18.81
C GLY A 14 22.62 -19.08 -17.35
N CYS A 15 23.61 -18.86 -16.47
CA CYS A 15 23.47 -19.12 -15.03
C CYS A 15 22.61 -18.05 -14.33
N TRP A 16 22.53 -16.82 -14.86
CA TRP A 16 21.73 -15.73 -14.29
C TRP A 16 20.32 -15.65 -14.88
N SER A 17 20.05 -16.35 -15.98
CA SER A 17 18.73 -16.41 -16.63
C SER A 17 17.84 -17.56 -16.16
N VAL A 18 18.27 -18.35 -15.16
CA VAL A 18 17.43 -19.37 -14.56
C VAL A 18 16.25 -18.69 -13.86
N PRO A 19 14.99 -19.00 -14.22
CA PRO A 19 13.83 -18.46 -13.53
C PRO A 19 13.95 -18.81 -12.04
N LYS A 20 14.05 -17.79 -11.18
CA LYS A 20 14.01 -18.03 -9.74
C LYS A 20 12.59 -18.52 -9.40
N PRO A 21 12.44 -19.67 -8.73
CA PRO A 21 11.12 -20.15 -8.32
C PRO A 21 10.45 -19.06 -7.48
N MET A 22 9.18 -18.79 -7.77
CA MET A 22 8.40 -17.87 -6.97
C MET A 22 8.08 -18.54 -5.63
N GLU A 23 8.30 -17.83 -4.52
CA GLU A 23 7.91 -18.31 -3.21
C GLU A 23 6.38 -18.31 -3.04
N SER A 24 5.88 -19.07 -2.05
CA SER A 24 4.46 -19.06 -1.70
C SER A 24 3.95 -17.64 -1.46
N ILE A 25 2.72 -17.34 -1.88
CA ILE A 25 2.07 -16.03 -1.65
C ILE A 25 1.98 -15.70 -0.16
N GLU A 26 2.01 -16.72 0.70
CA GLU A 26 2.02 -16.61 2.15
C GLU A 26 3.28 -15.90 2.67
N ASN A 27 4.38 -15.89 1.91
CA ASN A 27 5.60 -15.16 2.25
C ASN A 27 5.55 -13.68 1.85
N TYR A 28 4.43 -13.22 1.30
CA TYR A 28 4.23 -11.86 0.82
C TYR A 28 3.12 -11.10 1.56
N ASN A 29 3.34 -9.81 1.74
CA ASN A 29 2.28 -8.85 2.01
C ASN A 29 1.77 -8.31 0.68
N VAL A 30 0.66 -8.85 0.21
CA VAL A 30 -0.03 -8.26 -0.94
C VAL A 30 -0.79 -7.04 -0.45
N MET A 31 -0.53 -5.87 -0.99
CA MET A 31 -1.20 -4.63 -0.62
C MET A 31 -2.01 -4.12 -1.79
N LEU A 32 -3.27 -3.80 -1.56
CA LEU A 32 -4.10 -3.14 -2.55
C LEU A 32 -4.20 -1.65 -2.18
N LEU A 33 -3.64 -0.79 -3.02
CA LEU A 33 -3.46 0.63 -2.75
C LEU A 33 -4.28 1.47 -3.73
N HIS A 34 -5.01 2.43 -3.19
CA HIS A 34 -5.74 3.41 -3.98
C HIS A 34 -5.38 4.82 -3.53
N GLY A 35 -4.79 5.61 -4.42
CA GLY A 35 -4.17 6.87 -4.02
C GLY A 35 -5.01 8.14 -4.18
N ALA A 36 -6.16 8.10 -4.87
CA ALA A 36 -6.96 9.29 -5.15
C ALA A 36 -8.44 9.07 -4.83
N TYR A 37 -8.90 9.70 -3.76
CA TYR A 37 -10.32 9.90 -3.55
C TYR A 37 -10.64 11.36 -3.32
N GLU A 38 -11.93 11.67 -3.31
CA GLU A 38 -12.46 12.96 -2.88
C GLU A 38 -11.84 13.35 -1.54
N SER A 39 -11.58 14.64 -1.34
CA SER A 39 -10.91 15.17 -0.13
C SER A 39 -11.64 14.89 1.19
N ALA A 40 -12.87 14.37 1.13
CA ALA A 40 -13.68 13.98 2.28
C ALA A 40 -13.67 12.48 2.57
N LYS A 41 -13.04 11.65 1.73
CA LYS A 41 -13.18 10.19 1.80
C LYS A 41 -12.00 9.45 2.44
N GLY A 42 -10.84 10.09 2.60
CA GLY A 42 -9.73 9.55 3.40
C GLY A 42 -10.01 9.55 4.90
N ILE A 43 -9.09 9.00 5.69
CA ILE A 43 -9.23 8.99 7.16
C ILE A 43 -8.91 10.37 7.75
N THR A 44 -9.73 10.85 8.68
CA THR A 44 -9.48 12.11 9.42
C THR A 44 -8.62 11.86 10.65
N GLU A 45 -7.90 12.87 11.13
CA GLU A 45 -7.15 12.78 12.40
C GLU A 45 -8.07 12.38 13.55
N SER A 46 -7.65 11.39 14.33
CA SER A 46 -8.31 10.92 15.54
C SER A 46 -7.33 10.14 16.40
N SER A 47 -7.19 10.52 17.66
CA SER A 47 -6.39 9.80 18.66
C SER A 47 -6.95 8.43 19.02
N ASP A 48 -8.22 8.19 18.67
CA ASP A 48 -8.99 7.06 19.19
C ASP A 48 -8.91 5.84 18.28
N TYR A 49 -8.22 5.95 17.14
CA TYR A 49 -8.07 4.80 16.26
C TYR A 49 -7.29 3.67 16.94
N PRO A 50 -7.85 2.45 16.97
CA PRO A 50 -7.14 1.28 17.43
C PRO A 50 -6.03 0.91 16.43
N SER A 51 -5.22 -0.07 16.82
CA SER A 51 -4.22 -0.65 15.92
C SER A 51 -4.91 -1.35 14.74
N ALA A 52 -4.19 -1.62 13.65
CA ALA A 52 -4.78 -2.29 12.50
C ALA A 52 -5.27 -3.72 12.84
N TYR A 53 -4.62 -4.38 13.79
CA TYR A 53 -5.03 -5.67 14.30
C TYR A 53 -6.31 -5.58 15.16
N GLU A 54 -6.44 -4.60 16.05
CA GLU A 54 -7.63 -4.49 16.93
C GLU A 54 -8.83 -3.85 16.22
N GLU A 55 -8.60 -3.18 15.09
CA GLU A 55 -9.66 -2.56 14.32
C GLU A 55 -10.64 -3.62 13.77
N SER A 56 -11.92 -3.40 14.07
CA SER A 56 -13.02 -4.26 13.62
C SER A 56 -13.84 -3.61 12.49
N VAL A 57 -13.67 -2.29 12.31
CA VAL A 57 -14.36 -1.49 11.32
C VAL A 57 -13.44 -1.14 10.18
N TYR A 58 -13.89 -1.41 8.97
CA TYR A 58 -13.16 -1.02 7.77
C TYR A 58 -13.06 0.51 7.64
N LEU A 59 -11.85 1.07 7.78
CA LEU A 59 -11.59 2.52 7.75
C LEU A 59 -11.35 3.06 6.33
N GLY A 60 -11.60 2.27 5.29
CA GLY A 60 -11.46 2.75 3.92
C GLY A 60 -12.70 3.46 3.37
N GLY A 61 -13.83 3.45 4.08
CA GLY A 61 -15.06 4.12 3.66
C GLY A 61 -15.41 3.90 2.17
N ASP A 62 -15.80 4.98 1.49
CA ASP A 62 -15.94 5.01 0.02
C ASP A 62 -14.60 5.23 -0.70
N ALA A 63 -13.55 5.58 0.05
CA ALA A 63 -12.17 5.64 -0.42
C ALA A 63 -11.51 4.26 -0.52
N SER A 64 -12.24 3.31 -1.10
CA SER A 64 -11.82 1.94 -1.16
C SER A 64 -12.06 1.32 -2.52
N LEU A 65 -11.13 0.47 -2.94
CA LEU A 65 -11.38 -0.51 -4.00
C LEU A 65 -12.35 -1.63 -3.55
N GLY A 66 -13.04 -1.41 -2.43
CA GLY A 66 -14.04 -2.27 -1.83
C GLY A 66 -13.57 -2.93 -0.53
N ALA A 67 -14.51 -3.02 0.40
CA ALA A 67 -14.39 -3.85 1.60
C ALA A 67 -14.42 -5.34 1.23
N TYR A 68 -13.77 -6.15 2.06
CA TYR A 68 -13.62 -7.60 1.88
C TYR A 68 -14.93 -8.38 1.74
N SER A 69 -16.01 -7.90 2.36
CA SER A 69 -17.31 -8.58 2.41
C SER A 69 -18.27 -8.18 1.28
N LYS A 70 -17.91 -7.26 0.39
CA LYS A 70 -18.81 -6.79 -0.69
C LYS A 70 -18.51 -7.46 -2.03
N ASP A 71 -19.48 -8.22 -2.53
CA ASP A 71 -19.38 -9.06 -3.73
C ASP A 71 -19.06 -8.33 -5.03
N SER A 72 -19.43 -7.05 -5.12
CA SER A 72 -19.32 -6.25 -6.33
C SER A 72 -17.96 -5.54 -6.52
N ARG A 73 -16.90 -5.98 -5.84
CA ARG A 73 -15.65 -5.20 -5.72
C ARG A 73 -14.39 -5.96 -6.12
N ILE A 74 -13.41 -5.20 -6.62
CA ILE A 74 -12.14 -5.74 -7.18
C ILE A 74 -11.31 -6.48 -6.13
N THR A 75 -11.34 -6.06 -4.86
CA THR A 75 -10.66 -6.78 -3.77
C THR A 75 -11.14 -8.22 -3.64
N LYS A 76 -12.46 -8.46 -3.66
CA LYS A 76 -13.03 -9.82 -3.59
C LYS A 76 -12.72 -10.61 -4.86
N TRP A 77 -12.81 -9.97 -6.02
CA TRP A 77 -12.49 -10.62 -7.30
C TRP A 77 -11.04 -11.07 -7.36
N LEU A 78 -10.08 -10.21 -6.96
CA LEU A 78 -8.65 -10.53 -6.90
C LEU A 78 -8.39 -11.67 -5.90
N SER A 79 -8.91 -11.52 -4.68
CA SER A 79 -8.80 -12.53 -3.62
C SER A 79 -9.29 -13.91 -4.11
N LYS A 80 -10.46 -13.99 -4.75
CA LYS A 80 -11.04 -15.26 -5.21
C LYS A 80 -10.42 -15.82 -6.49
N ASN A 81 -10.16 -15.00 -7.49
CA ASN A 81 -9.82 -15.48 -8.85
C ASN A 81 -8.32 -15.38 -9.18
N VAL A 82 -7.57 -14.57 -8.44
CA VAL A 82 -6.11 -14.41 -8.65
C VAL A 82 -5.33 -15.07 -7.53
N PHE A 83 -5.77 -14.91 -6.28
CA PHE A 83 -5.09 -15.47 -5.11
C PHE A 83 -5.76 -16.72 -4.55
N GLU A 84 -6.87 -17.16 -5.16
CA GLU A 84 -7.58 -18.41 -4.84
C GLU A 84 -7.90 -18.57 -3.34
N GLU A 85 -8.16 -17.45 -2.65
CA GLU A 85 -8.48 -17.47 -1.23
C GLU A 85 -9.77 -18.26 -0.97
N PRO A 86 -9.81 -19.11 0.06
CA PRO A 86 -11.03 -19.84 0.41
C PRO A 86 -12.16 -18.86 0.73
N ASP A 87 -13.39 -19.22 0.34
CA ASP A 87 -14.55 -18.38 0.63
C ASP A 87 -15.00 -18.55 2.09
N ILE A 88 -14.53 -17.64 2.94
CA ILE A 88 -14.84 -17.58 4.37
C ILE A 88 -16.04 -16.66 4.69
N GLY A 89 -16.78 -16.22 3.66
CA GLY A 89 -17.98 -15.40 3.79
C GLY A 89 -17.74 -14.09 4.53
N ASN A 90 -18.64 -13.76 5.46
CA ASN A 90 -18.62 -12.50 6.22
C ASN A 90 -17.47 -12.39 7.22
N ASN A 91 -16.73 -13.48 7.47
CA ASN A 91 -15.56 -13.45 8.35
C ASN A 91 -14.35 -12.80 7.68
N ARG A 92 -14.39 -12.52 6.36
CA ARG A 92 -13.27 -11.95 5.62
C ARG A 92 -12.90 -10.55 6.13
N ASN A 93 -11.67 -10.40 6.57
CA ASN A 93 -11.06 -9.18 7.08
C ASN A 93 -9.55 -9.17 6.74
N ALA A 94 -8.83 -8.12 7.13
CA ALA A 94 -7.40 -8.02 6.82
C ALA A 94 -6.52 -9.13 7.44
N LYS A 95 -6.97 -9.80 8.51
CA LYS A 95 -6.20 -10.86 9.21
C LYS A 95 -6.26 -12.21 8.49
N ASN A 96 -7.30 -12.47 7.73
CA ASN A 96 -7.54 -13.75 7.07
C ASN A 96 -7.64 -13.63 5.53
N SER A 97 -7.12 -12.53 5.00
CA SER A 97 -6.95 -12.28 3.57
C SER A 97 -5.46 -12.17 3.25
N TYR A 98 -5.04 -12.66 2.09
CA TYR A 98 -3.68 -12.45 1.58
C TYR A 98 -3.47 -10.99 1.18
N ILE A 99 -4.53 -10.35 0.68
CA ILE A 99 -4.55 -8.92 0.33
C ILE A 99 -4.81 -8.09 1.58
N TYR A 100 -3.94 -7.12 1.84
CA TYR A 100 -4.09 -6.05 2.81
C TYR A 100 -4.63 -4.77 2.15
N HIS A 101 -5.76 -4.30 2.67
CA HIS A 101 -6.44 -3.06 2.32
C HIS A 101 -7.44 -2.78 3.43
N TRP A 102 -6.96 -2.21 4.55
CA TRP A 102 -7.78 -2.02 5.76
C TRP A 102 -8.25 -0.57 5.95
N ARG A 103 -7.60 0.39 5.29
CA ARG A 103 -7.94 1.81 5.36
C ARG A 103 -7.53 2.57 4.11
N ALA A 104 -8.12 3.75 3.95
CA ALA A 104 -7.69 4.73 2.96
C ALA A 104 -6.47 5.53 3.47
N PHE A 105 -5.85 6.29 2.56
CA PHE A 105 -4.89 7.32 2.92
C PHE A 105 -5.55 8.45 3.75
N THR A 106 -4.74 9.21 4.47
CA THR A 106 -5.22 10.36 5.26
C THR A 106 -5.86 11.46 4.42
N ASN A 107 -6.81 12.17 5.03
CA ASN A 107 -7.43 13.35 4.44
C ASN A 107 -6.56 14.61 4.63
N PRO A 108 -6.50 15.50 3.62
CA PRO A 108 -6.98 15.25 2.26
C PRO A 108 -6.09 14.18 1.59
N ALA A 109 -6.69 13.29 0.79
CA ALA A 109 -5.94 12.29 0.00
C ALA A 109 -4.88 13.04 -0.82
N ASN A 110 -3.64 12.92 -0.35
CA ASN A 110 -2.70 14.02 -0.43
C ASN A 110 -1.97 14.02 -1.78
N ASN A 111 -0.91 14.83 -1.93
CA ASN A 111 0.04 14.65 -3.02
C ASN A 111 0.75 13.28 -2.92
N SER A 112 1.37 12.81 -4.01
CA SER A 112 2.02 11.49 -4.07
C SER A 112 3.11 11.29 -3.01
N ILE A 113 3.82 12.36 -2.64
CA ILE A 113 4.90 12.33 -1.64
C ILE A 113 4.36 11.99 -0.24
N ASN A 114 3.26 12.64 0.16
CA ASN A 114 2.68 12.39 1.47
C ASN A 114 2.03 10.99 1.54
N ASN A 115 1.38 10.55 0.45
CA ASN A 115 0.88 9.17 0.37
C ASN A 115 2.04 8.15 0.40
N ALA A 116 3.18 8.45 -0.24
CA ALA A 116 4.36 7.59 -0.19
C ALA A 116 4.96 7.48 1.23
N LYS A 117 5.01 8.60 1.96
CA LYS A 117 5.40 8.59 3.38
C LYS A 117 4.42 7.77 4.22
N GLU A 118 3.13 7.97 4.05
CA GLU A 118 2.10 7.19 4.74
C GLU A 118 2.15 5.70 4.40
N LEU A 119 2.52 5.39 3.17
CA LEU A 119 2.71 4.02 2.71
C LEU A 119 3.90 3.36 3.40
N GLY A 120 5.08 3.97 3.33
CA GLY A 120 6.36 3.30 3.65
C GLY A 120 7.17 3.85 4.83
N LEU A 121 6.96 5.10 5.24
CA LEU A 121 7.74 5.71 6.32
C LEU A 121 7.29 5.14 7.68
N ARG A 122 8.09 4.23 8.24
CA ARG A 122 7.83 3.55 9.54
C ARG A 122 7.66 4.49 10.75
N THR A 123 7.89 5.79 10.58
CA THR A 123 7.70 6.83 11.60
C THR A 123 6.50 7.74 11.33
N TRP A 124 5.69 7.45 10.30
CA TRP A 124 4.64 8.32 9.77
C TRP A 124 3.63 8.87 10.80
N ASN A 125 3.25 8.07 11.80
CA ASN A 125 2.32 8.47 12.89
C ASN A 125 3.01 8.46 14.27
N LYS A 126 4.28 8.89 14.34
CA LYS A 126 5.02 8.92 15.63
C LYS A 126 4.40 9.88 16.65
N ASP A 127 3.71 10.92 16.18
CA ASP A 127 2.99 11.89 17.01
C ASP A 127 1.60 11.40 17.48
N LYS A 128 1.18 10.20 17.04
CA LYS A 128 -0.09 9.54 17.41
C LYS A 128 -1.34 10.35 17.05
N LYS A 129 -1.27 11.20 16.03
CA LYS A 129 -2.45 11.93 15.51
C LYS A 129 -3.53 11.01 14.94
N PHE A 130 -3.12 9.83 14.47
CA PHE A 130 -4.00 8.77 14.00
C PHE A 130 -4.04 7.61 14.99
N GLY A 131 -4.00 7.92 16.30
CA GLY A 131 -4.09 6.92 17.36
C GLY A 131 -2.95 5.90 17.28
N GLN A 132 -3.30 4.61 17.28
CA GLN A 132 -2.34 3.51 17.18
C GLN A 132 -2.05 3.07 15.73
N ARG A 133 -2.53 3.79 14.71
CA ARG A 133 -2.24 3.44 13.30
C ARG A 133 -0.76 3.60 12.97
N ARG A 134 -0.28 2.82 12.01
CA ARG A 134 1.12 2.85 11.53
C ARG A 134 1.13 3.10 10.02
N ALA A 135 2.33 3.16 9.43
CA ALA A 135 2.42 3.19 7.97
C ALA A 135 1.75 1.93 7.38
N LEU A 136 1.18 2.03 6.18
CA LEU A 136 0.38 0.93 5.61
C LEU A 136 1.18 -0.38 5.51
N VAL A 137 2.47 -0.31 5.22
CA VAL A 137 3.36 -1.49 5.19
C VAL A 137 3.47 -2.15 6.56
N GLU A 138 3.55 -1.36 7.62
CA GLU A 138 3.62 -1.88 8.99
C GLU A 138 2.29 -2.48 9.41
N GLU A 139 1.18 -1.85 9.03
CA GLU A 139 -0.15 -2.38 9.32
C GLU A 139 -0.40 -3.71 8.60
N ALA A 140 0.11 -3.88 7.38
CA ALA A 140 0.05 -5.15 6.64
C ALA A 140 0.82 -6.29 7.34
N GLN A 141 1.96 -5.98 7.97
CA GLN A 141 2.69 -6.92 8.81
C GLN A 141 1.97 -7.17 10.13
N GLU A 142 1.45 -6.11 10.75
CA GLU A 142 0.80 -6.14 12.06
C GLU A 142 -0.39 -7.10 12.06
N VAL A 143 -1.25 -7.06 11.05
CA VAL A 143 -2.44 -7.94 11.00
C VAL A 143 -2.10 -9.42 10.88
N LYS A 144 -0.88 -9.75 10.43
CA LYS A 144 -0.36 -11.13 10.32
C LYS A 144 0.58 -11.52 11.46
N ALA A 145 1.01 -10.57 12.29
CA ALA A 145 1.98 -10.81 13.34
C ALA A 145 1.35 -11.62 14.47
N ALA A 146 1.91 -12.81 14.71
CA ALA A 146 1.53 -13.68 15.82
C ALA A 146 2.77 -14.42 16.34
N ILE A 147 2.92 -14.50 17.66
CA ILE A 147 3.85 -15.40 18.33
C ILE A 147 2.99 -16.38 19.12
N ILE A 148 3.02 -17.65 18.73
CA ILE A 148 2.19 -18.70 19.31
C ILE A 148 3.08 -19.60 20.17
N ASP A 149 2.76 -19.70 21.46
CA ASP A 149 3.34 -20.65 22.40
C ASP A 149 2.36 -21.84 22.54
N PRO A 150 2.66 -23.00 21.94
CA PRO A 150 1.76 -24.16 21.98
C PRO A 150 1.64 -24.78 23.38
N GLU A 151 2.61 -24.54 24.28
CA GLU A 151 2.60 -25.08 25.64
C GLU A 151 1.89 -24.14 26.61
N LYS A 152 1.91 -22.83 26.35
CA LYS A 152 1.26 -21.81 27.17
C LYS A 152 0.50 -20.80 26.30
N PRO A 153 -0.74 -21.12 25.88
CA PRO A 153 -1.55 -20.23 25.04
C PRO A 153 -1.79 -18.84 25.64
N SER A 154 -1.70 -18.69 26.97
CA SER A 154 -1.77 -17.39 27.65
C SER A 154 -0.64 -16.42 27.29
N ASN A 155 0.46 -16.93 26.73
CA ASN A 155 1.62 -16.14 26.29
C ASN A 155 1.54 -15.75 24.81
N ASN A 156 0.46 -16.11 24.11
CA ASN A 156 0.33 -15.77 22.70
C ASN A 156 0.27 -14.25 22.53
N LEU A 157 1.14 -13.73 21.67
CA LEU A 157 1.18 -12.31 21.32
C LEU A 157 0.62 -12.12 19.92
N TYR A 158 -0.09 -11.02 19.71
CA TYR A 158 -0.65 -10.66 18.41
C TYR A 158 -0.46 -9.17 18.08
N GLY A 159 -0.65 -8.81 16.83
CA GLY A 159 -0.71 -7.41 16.39
C GLY A 159 0.60 -6.66 16.64
N GLN A 160 0.50 -5.45 17.19
CA GLN A 160 1.66 -4.58 17.41
C GLN A 160 2.66 -5.16 18.41
N GLU A 161 2.18 -5.79 19.48
CA GLU A 161 3.05 -6.39 20.49
C GLU A 161 3.86 -7.56 19.90
N ALA A 162 3.22 -8.40 19.09
CA ALA A 162 3.91 -9.45 18.35
C ALA A 162 4.91 -8.86 17.35
N LEU A 163 4.51 -7.88 16.55
CA LEU A 163 5.38 -7.26 15.54
C LEU A 163 6.62 -6.62 16.17
N ASP A 164 6.45 -5.88 17.27
CA ASP A 164 7.54 -5.23 17.99
C ASP A 164 8.45 -6.25 18.68
N SER A 165 7.92 -7.42 19.07
CA SER A 165 8.71 -8.53 19.60
C SER A 165 9.51 -9.21 18.49
N ILE A 166 8.88 -9.57 17.36
CA ILE A 166 9.52 -10.18 16.20
C ILE A 166 10.70 -9.32 15.69
N ARG A 167 10.53 -8.00 15.64
CA ARG A 167 11.60 -7.08 15.20
C ARG A 167 12.79 -7.02 16.14
N ARG A 168 12.62 -7.34 17.42
CA ARG A 168 13.70 -7.38 18.41
C ARG A 168 14.51 -8.68 18.35
N TYR A 169 13.96 -9.73 17.75
CA TYR A 169 14.59 -11.06 17.69
C TYR A 169 14.79 -11.50 16.23
N PRO A 170 16.02 -11.45 15.69
CA PRO A 170 16.32 -11.80 14.29
C PRO A 170 15.81 -13.19 13.86
N ASP A 171 15.77 -14.15 14.79
CA ASP A 171 15.31 -15.52 14.54
C ASP A 171 13.81 -15.58 14.20
N LEU A 172 13.02 -14.64 14.74
CA LEU A 172 11.59 -14.53 14.48
C LEU A 172 11.28 -13.76 13.20
N TYR A 173 12.26 -13.03 12.63
CA TYR A 173 12.02 -12.17 11.46
C TYR A 173 11.55 -12.96 10.22
N ARG A 174 11.87 -14.25 10.14
CA ARG A 174 11.41 -15.15 9.06
C ARG A 174 9.96 -15.59 9.20
N GLN A 175 9.31 -15.30 10.34
CA GLN A 175 7.94 -15.74 10.62
C GLN A 175 6.88 -14.78 10.06
N ILE A 176 7.24 -13.52 9.82
CA ILE A 176 6.35 -12.56 9.17
C ILE A 176 6.79 -12.30 7.74
N PRO A 177 5.86 -12.23 6.79
CA PRO A 177 6.13 -11.71 5.47
C PRO A 177 6.77 -10.32 5.58
N SER A 178 7.97 -10.18 5.04
CA SER A 178 8.73 -8.92 5.01
C SER A 178 8.81 -8.32 3.62
N ARG A 179 8.32 -9.04 2.60
CA ARG A 179 8.31 -8.60 1.20
C ARG A 179 6.90 -8.24 0.74
N TYR A 180 6.81 -7.22 -0.10
CA TYR A 180 5.53 -6.65 -0.53
C TYR A 180 5.28 -6.87 -2.02
N ILE A 181 4.02 -7.17 -2.35
CA ILE A 181 3.48 -7.09 -3.70
C ILE A 181 2.46 -5.97 -3.68
N LEU A 182 2.70 -4.90 -4.44
CA LEU A 182 1.79 -3.75 -4.50
C LEU A 182 0.87 -3.92 -5.70
N ILE A 183 -0.45 -3.90 -5.45
CA ILE A 183 -1.48 -3.78 -6.47
C ILE A 183 -2.06 -2.38 -6.32
N ASP A 184 -1.74 -1.53 -7.27
CA ASP A 184 -2.00 -0.12 -7.19
C ASP A 184 -3.08 0.29 -8.17
N HIS A 185 -3.96 1.20 -7.76
CA HIS A 185 -4.94 1.80 -8.65
C HIS A 185 -4.86 3.31 -8.66
N SER A 186 -5.05 3.92 -9.83
CA SER A 186 -5.07 5.37 -10.01
C SER A 186 -3.79 6.00 -9.42
N LYS A 187 -3.91 7.03 -8.56
CA LYS A 187 -2.77 7.67 -7.90
C LYS A 187 -2.01 6.75 -6.92
N GLY A 188 -2.54 5.56 -6.62
CA GLY A 188 -1.84 4.54 -5.84
C GLY A 188 -0.51 4.17 -6.50
N GLY A 189 -0.50 4.01 -7.83
CA GLY A 189 0.72 3.63 -8.56
C GLY A 189 1.76 4.74 -8.59
N ILE A 190 1.33 6.00 -8.46
CA ILE A 190 2.25 7.15 -8.32
C ILE A 190 2.83 7.19 -6.90
N ALA A 191 2.02 6.92 -5.88
CA ALA A 191 2.48 6.86 -4.49
C ALA A 191 3.46 5.70 -4.25
N SER A 192 3.16 4.51 -4.78
CA SER A 192 4.04 3.34 -4.72
C SER A 192 5.35 3.59 -5.46
N ARG A 193 5.30 4.21 -6.64
CA ARG A 193 6.51 4.61 -7.37
C ARG A 193 7.34 5.63 -6.59
N GLU A 194 6.71 6.66 -6.04
CA GLU A 194 7.39 7.67 -5.23
C GLU A 194 8.06 7.04 -4.00
N TRP A 195 7.39 6.09 -3.34
CA TRP A 195 8.00 5.35 -2.23
C TRP A 195 9.24 4.58 -2.66
N ILE A 196 9.14 3.72 -3.67
CA ILE A 196 10.23 2.83 -4.09
C ILE A 196 11.43 3.61 -4.63
N GLN A 197 11.20 4.80 -5.20
CA GLN A 197 12.27 5.66 -5.69
C GLN A 197 12.98 6.45 -4.58
N ASN A 198 12.42 6.49 -3.37
CA ASN A 198 12.93 7.32 -2.29
C ASN A 198 13.70 6.50 -1.24
N SER A 199 15.02 6.66 -1.22
CA SER A 199 15.91 5.92 -0.30
C SER A 199 15.73 6.25 1.17
N ASP A 200 15.06 7.35 1.52
CA ASP A 200 14.90 7.76 2.93
C ASP A 200 13.95 6.84 3.70
N TYR A 201 13.04 6.15 2.99
CA TYR A 201 12.01 5.30 3.59
C TYR A 201 11.66 4.05 2.76
N TYR A 202 12.42 3.75 1.71
CA TYR A 202 12.38 2.45 1.03
C TYR A 202 13.53 1.56 1.50
N TYR A 203 13.20 0.32 1.87
CA TYR A 203 14.16 -0.62 2.48
C TYR A 203 14.46 -1.84 1.61
N GLY A 204 14.15 -1.78 0.30
CA GLY A 204 14.36 -2.91 -0.61
C GLY A 204 13.37 -4.05 -0.39
N ASP A 205 12.21 -3.76 0.21
CA ASP A 205 11.21 -4.73 0.65
C ASP A 205 10.07 -4.94 -0.37
N VAL A 206 10.08 -4.27 -1.53
CA VAL A 206 9.07 -4.45 -2.57
C VAL A 206 9.59 -5.39 -3.67
N ASP A 207 8.88 -6.49 -3.87
CA ASP A 207 9.21 -7.50 -4.89
C ASP A 207 8.52 -7.23 -6.23
N LYS A 208 7.27 -6.75 -6.18
CA LYS A 208 6.45 -6.49 -7.38
C LYS A 208 5.55 -5.28 -7.20
N VAL A 209 5.33 -4.57 -8.30
CA VAL A 209 4.37 -3.47 -8.42
C VAL A 209 3.50 -3.74 -9.63
N ILE A 210 2.19 -3.76 -9.44
CA ILE A 210 1.18 -3.99 -10.46
C ILE A 210 0.29 -2.75 -10.46
N THR A 211 0.27 -1.99 -11.55
CA THR A 211 -0.53 -0.77 -11.63
C THR A 211 -1.77 -0.99 -12.49
N LEU A 212 -2.89 -0.47 -12.01
CA LEU A 212 -4.21 -0.54 -12.62
C LEU A 212 -4.68 0.90 -12.86
N ASP A 213 -4.75 1.31 -14.13
CA ASP A 213 -5.24 2.65 -14.52
C ASP A 213 -4.55 3.82 -13.78
N SER A 214 -3.23 3.71 -13.58
CA SER A 214 -2.44 4.75 -12.93
C SER A 214 -1.99 5.82 -13.93
N PRO A 215 -2.24 7.13 -13.68
CA PRO A 215 -1.88 8.21 -14.60
C PRO A 215 -0.38 8.56 -14.50
N HIS A 216 0.49 7.66 -14.95
CA HIS A 216 1.96 7.80 -14.85
C HIS A 216 2.52 9.03 -15.58
N GLU A 217 1.81 9.49 -16.61
CA GLU A 217 2.15 10.69 -17.39
C GLU A 217 1.16 11.85 -17.15
N GLY A 218 0.32 11.72 -16.12
CA GLY A 218 -0.81 12.62 -15.88
C GLY A 218 -2.07 12.19 -16.62
N THR A 219 -3.09 13.05 -16.61
CA THR A 219 -4.39 12.81 -17.23
C THR A 219 -4.87 14.04 -18.00
N GLY A 220 -5.37 13.83 -19.21
CA GLY A 220 -5.93 14.90 -20.04
C GLY A 220 -7.09 15.64 -19.38
N ALA A 221 -7.87 14.95 -18.51
CA ALA A 221 -8.97 15.57 -17.78
C ALA A 221 -8.49 16.68 -16.83
N LEU A 222 -7.35 16.47 -16.15
CA LEU A 222 -6.74 17.48 -15.29
C LEU A 222 -6.23 18.66 -16.11
N ASN A 223 -5.60 18.39 -17.26
CA ASN A 223 -5.12 19.43 -18.17
C ASN A 223 -6.28 20.31 -18.68
N MET A 224 -7.43 19.71 -18.99
CA MET A 224 -8.64 20.46 -19.39
C MET A 224 -9.18 21.33 -18.26
N GLN A 225 -9.25 20.82 -17.03
CA GLN A 225 -9.68 21.60 -15.86
C GLN A 225 -8.75 22.78 -15.59
N LEU A 226 -7.44 22.57 -15.65
CA LEU A 226 -6.46 23.63 -15.49
C LEU A 226 -6.58 24.68 -16.60
N GLY A 227 -6.76 24.24 -17.85
CA GLY A 227 -7.00 25.12 -18.99
C GLY A 227 -8.25 26.00 -18.80
N LEU A 228 -9.35 25.41 -18.32
CA LEU A 228 -10.59 26.14 -18.02
C LEU A 228 -10.39 27.15 -16.89
N LEU A 229 -9.71 26.76 -15.81
CA LEU A 229 -9.41 27.65 -14.68
C LEU A 229 -8.59 28.86 -15.14
N LEU A 230 -7.52 28.63 -15.92
CA LEU A 230 -6.67 29.68 -16.46
C LEU A 230 -7.45 30.61 -17.41
N PHE A 231 -8.31 30.05 -18.26
CA PHE A 231 -9.18 30.82 -19.13
C PHE A 231 -10.15 31.72 -18.35
N CYS A 232 -10.82 31.17 -17.33
CA CYS A 232 -11.75 31.91 -16.47
C CYS A 232 -11.04 33.04 -15.71
N ASN A 233 -9.85 32.77 -15.13
CA ASN A 233 -9.04 33.78 -14.46
C ASN A 233 -8.62 34.91 -15.41
N LYS A 234 -8.21 34.58 -16.64
CA LYS A 234 -7.87 35.58 -17.66
C LYS A 234 -9.07 36.47 -18.02
N LYS A 235 -10.26 35.89 -18.15
CA LYS A 235 -11.50 36.67 -18.38
C LYS A 235 -11.85 37.57 -17.20
N ALA A 236 -11.73 37.08 -15.97
CA ALA A 236 -12.00 37.85 -14.76
C ALA A 236 -11.05 39.07 -14.64
N GLN A 237 -9.75 38.86 -14.88
CA GLN A 237 -8.76 39.94 -14.89
C GLN A 237 -9.02 40.98 -15.99
N LYS A 238 -9.47 40.56 -17.18
CA LYS A 238 -9.82 41.48 -18.26
C LYS A 238 -11.02 42.36 -17.89
N ARG A 239 -12.09 41.78 -17.35
CA ARG A 239 -13.28 42.51 -16.87
C ARG A 239 -12.95 43.50 -15.75
N PHE A 240 -12.03 43.14 -14.84
CA PHE A 240 -11.62 44.03 -13.76
C PHE A 240 -10.83 45.26 -14.26
N LYS A 241 -10.07 45.12 -15.35
CA LYS A 241 -9.39 46.25 -16.00
C LYS A 241 -10.35 47.14 -16.78
N GLU A 242 -11.32 46.55 -17.47
CA GLU A 242 -12.35 47.28 -18.23
C GLU A 242 -13.29 48.09 -17.31
N ASN A 243 -13.55 47.63 -16.08
CA ASN A 243 -14.38 48.33 -15.09
C ASN A 243 -13.61 49.38 -14.25
N ARG A 244 -12.32 49.62 -14.54
CA ARG A 244 -11.47 50.62 -13.86
C ARG A 244 -11.12 51.82 -14.75
N ALA A 245 -11.58 51.82 -16.00
CA ALA A 245 -11.50 52.96 -16.92
C ALA A 245 -12.85 53.69 -16.94
#